data_AF-A0A1F9TUW9-F1
#
_entry.id   AF-A0A1F9TUW9-F1
#
_cell.length_a   1.000
_cell.length_b   1.000
_cell.length_c   1.000
_cell.angle_alpha   90.00
_cell.angle_beta   90.00
_cell.angle_gamma   90.00
#
_symmetry.space_group_name_H-M   'P 1'
#
loop_
_entity.id
_entity.type
_entity.pdbx_description
1 polymer ?
#
loop_
_entity_poly.entity_id
_entity_poly.type
_entity_poly.pdbx_seq_one_letter_code
_entity_poly.pdbx_strand_id
1 'polypeptide(L)'
;MGILFWIARPRNLLILAGLLLCLRYWFSIESFTRRWHNEWRYPPQSAMAAGGKEILDKLEQKQAQKILFRHRRISAKLDKARGDGFNIDGLQAKANAALTMNVPAYREQAIKVLNEVEMRVPRKKTSSRR
;
A
#
# COMPACT_ATOMS: atom_id res chain seq x y z
N MET A 1 -66.24 -5.90 -15.63
CA MET A 1 -65.26 -6.67 -16.45
C MET A 1 -65.20 -6.09 -17.87
N GLY A 2 -64.64 -4.89 -18.09
CA GLY A 2 -64.67 -4.25 -19.42
C GLY A 2 -63.38 -3.49 -19.79
N ILE A 3 -62.70 -2.91 -18.80
CA ILE A 3 -61.49 -2.10 -19.01
C ILE A 3 -60.25 -2.99 -19.20
N LEU A 4 -60.15 -4.09 -18.44
CA LEU A 4 -59.04 -5.05 -18.54
C LEU A 4 -58.98 -5.77 -19.89
N PHE A 5 -60.14 -6.09 -20.49
CA PHE A 5 -60.21 -6.74 -21.80
C PHE A 5 -59.84 -5.80 -22.96
N TRP A 6 -60.04 -4.49 -22.76
CA TRP A 6 -59.66 -3.46 -23.72
C TRP A 6 -58.13 -3.20 -23.69
N ILE A 7 -57.53 -3.22 -22.50
CA ILE A 7 -56.08 -3.06 -22.30
C ILE A 7 -55.31 -4.30 -22.80
N ALA A 8 -55.88 -5.50 -22.64
CA ALA A 8 -55.25 -6.78 -23.04
C ALA A 8 -55.26 -7.05 -24.55
N ARG A 9 -55.75 -6.12 -25.39
CA ARG A 9 -55.64 -6.27 -26.86
C ARG A 9 -54.17 -6.16 -27.29
N PRO A 10 -53.69 -7.04 -28.19
CA PRO A 10 -52.28 -7.07 -28.60
C PRO A 10 -51.80 -5.73 -29.16
N ARG A 11 -52.68 -4.99 -29.86
CA ARG A 11 -52.40 -3.63 -30.35
C ARG A 11 -52.13 -2.63 -29.24
N ASN A 12 -52.91 -2.66 -28.16
CA ASN A 12 -52.74 -1.75 -27.03
C ASN A 12 -51.50 -2.10 -26.19
N LEU A 13 -51.20 -3.40 -26.07
CA LEU A 13 -49.95 -3.87 -25.44
C LEU A 13 -48.71 -3.45 -26.23
N LEU A 14 -48.73 -3.50 -27.57
CA LEU A 14 -47.63 -3.03 -28.41
C LEU A 14 -47.40 -1.51 -28.29
N ILE A 15 -48.48 -0.73 -28.26
CA ILE A 15 -48.41 0.73 -28.06
C ILE A 15 -47.80 1.03 -26.68
N LEU A 16 -48.26 0.33 -25.64
CA LEU A 16 -47.79 0.56 -24.27
C LEU A 16 -46.33 0.11 -24.08
N ALA A 17 -45.93 -1.00 -24.70
CA ALA A 17 -44.53 -1.45 -24.73
C ALA A 17 -43.62 -0.47 -25.47
N GLY A 18 -44.05 0.08 -26.61
CA GLY A 18 -43.33 1.11 -27.34
C GLY A 18 -43.15 2.39 -26.51
N LEU A 19 -44.18 2.80 -25.79
CA LEU A 19 -44.15 3.99 -24.92
C LEU A 19 -43.18 3.80 -23.74
N LEU A 20 -43.17 2.62 -23.12
CA LEU A 20 -42.23 2.27 -22.07
C LEU A 20 -40.77 2.20 -22.57
N LEU A 21 -40.55 1.68 -23.78
CA LEU A 21 -39.23 1.66 -24.41
C LEU A 21 -38.72 3.08 -24.69
N CYS A 22 -39.57 3.96 -25.23
CA CYS A 22 -39.23 5.37 -25.45
C CYS A 22 -38.88 6.10 -24.15
N LEU A 23 -39.68 5.90 -23.09
CA LEU A 23 -39.40 6.48 -21.77
C LEU A 23 -38.06 5.98 -21.22
N ARG A 24 -37.77 4.68 -21.31
CA ARG A 24 -36.49 4.11 -20.86
C ARG A 24 -35.31 4.67 -21.65
N TYR A 25 -35.45 4.83 -22.96
CA TYR A 25 -34.41 5.41 -23.80
C TYR A 25 -34.15 6.88 -23.46
N TRP A 26 -35.21 7.66 -23.21
CA TRP A 26 -35.11 9.06 -22.78
C TRP A 26 -34.31 9.22 -21.48
N PHE A 27 -34.66 8.45 -20.43
CA PHE A 27 -33.91 8.47 -19.17
C PHE A 27 -32.44 8.04 -19.33
N SER A 28 -32.15 7.13 -20.26
CA SER A 28 -30.78 6.69 -20.55
C SER A 28 -29.95 7.80 -21.20
N ILE A 29 -30.52 8.58 -22.12
CA ILE A 29 -29.83 9.71 -22.76
C ILE A 29 -29.57 10.84 -21.77
N GLU A 30 -30.57 11.16 -20.94
CA GLU A 30 -30.44 12.23 -19.95
C GLU A 30 -29.40 11.90 -18.89
N SER A 31 -29.36 10.65 -18.41
CA SER A 31 -28.33 10.19 -17.47
C SER A 31 -26.94 10.17 -18.10
N PHE A 32 -26.81 9.75 -19.37
CA PHE A 32 -25.54 9.78 -20.09
C PHE A 32 -24.99 11.19 -20.27
N THR A 33 -25.82 12.14 -20.71
CA THR A 33 -25.41 13.54 -20.91
C THR A 33 -25.01 14.23 -19.62
N ARG A 34 -25.76 14.02 -18.53
CA ARG A 34 -25.39 14.52 -17.19
C ARG A 34 -24.08 13.91 -16.70
N ARG A 35 -23.89 12.60 -16.88
CA ARG A 35 -22.65 11.90 -16.48
C ARG A 35 -21.45 12.38 -17.29
N TRP A 36 -21.59 12.48 -18.61
CA TRP A 36 -20.55 12.96 -19.50
C TRP A 36 -20.14 14.39 -19.17
N HIS A 37 -21.12 15.29 -18.98
CA HIS A 37 -20.84 16.68 -18.60
C HIS A 37 -20.15 16.78 -17.23
N ASN A 38 -20.58 15.97 -16.26
CA ASN A 38 -19.95 15.93 -14.94
C ASN A 38 -18.53 15.36 -14.97
N GLU A 39 -18.29 14.28 -15.70
CA GLU A 39 -16.95 13.69 -15.88
C GLU A 39 -16.01 14.63 -16.67
N TRP A 40 -16.54 15.43 -17.61
CA TRP A 40 -15.73 16.39 -18.36
C TRP A 40 -15.39 17.65 -17.54
N ARG A 41 -16.37 18.20 -16.81
CA ARG A 41 -16.21 19.43 -16.02
C ARG A 41 -15.52 19.19 -14.67
N TYR A 42 -15.75 18.02 -14.10
CA TYR A 42 -15.15 17.53 -12.87
C TYR A 42 -14.55 16.15 -13.16
N PRO A 43 -13.40 16.09 -13.87
CA PRO A 43 -12.72 14.82 -14.06
C PRO A 43 -12.58 14.16 -12.71
N PRO A 44 -12.89 12.85 -12.58
CA PRO A 44 -12.80 12.17 -11.31
C PRO A 44 -11.40 12.41 -10.78
N GLN A 45 -11.31 13.24 -9.74
CA GLN A 45 -10.09 13.43 -9.00
C GLN A 45 -9.87 12.08 -8.34
N SER A 46 -9.13 11.21 -9.03
CA SER A 46 -8.66 9.99 -8.44
C SER A 46 -7.90 10.44 -7.20
N ALA A 47 -8.50 10.21 -6.03
CA ALA A 47 -7.98 10.67 -4.73
C ALA A 47 -6.59 10.07 -4.40
N MET A 48 -5.99 9.34 -5.35
CA MET A 48 -4.62 8.81 -5.33
C MET A 48 -3.59 9.62 -6.14
N ALA A 49 -3.97 10.51 -7.05
CA ALA A 49 -3.09 10.84 -8.19
C ALA A 49 -2.02 11.92 -8.02
N ALA A 50 -1.98 12.70 -6.92
CA ALA A 50 -0.90 13.69 -6.75
C ALA A 50 -0.17 13.57 -5.40
N GLY A 51 -0.90 13.56 -4.27
CA GLY A 51 -0.28 13.52 -2.95
C GLY A 51 -0.07 12.10 -2.39
N GLY A 52 -0.99 11.17 -2.66
CA GLY A 52 -1.01 9.85 -2.02
C GLY A 52 0.22 9.00 -2.33
N LYS A 53 0.58 8.91 -3.61
CA LYS A 53 1.78 8.16 -4.04
C LYS A 53 3.07 8.77 -3.49
N GLU A 54 3.20 10.10 -3.52
CA GLU A 54 4.38 10.79 -3.00
C GLU A 54 4.53 10.59 -1.48
N ILE A 55 3.42 10.56 -0.73
CA ILE A 55 3.41 10.27 0.70
C ILE A 55 3.84 8.82 0.96
N LEU A 56 3.31 7.86 0.20
CA LEU A 56 3.68 6.45 0.32
C LEU A 56 5.17 6.24 0.00
N ASP A 57 5.67 6.83 -1.09
CA ASP A 57 7.09 6.76 -1.47
C ASP A 57 7.98 7.38 -0.38
N LYS A 58 7.60 8.54 0.20
CA LYS A 58 8.32 9.15 1.32
C LYS A 58 8.33 8.29 2.58
N LEU A 59 7.21 7.64 2.89
CA LEU A 59 7.12 6.72 4.03
C LEU A 59 8.01 5.49 3.81
N GLU A 60 8.03 4.94 2.61
CA GLU A 60 8.90 3.83 2.24
C GLU A 60 10.39 4.20 2.33
N GLN A 61 10.77 5.37 1.84
CA GLN A 61 12.13 5.89 1.96
C GLN A 61 12.55 6.04 3.43
N LYS A 62 11.68 6.60 4.28
CA LYS A 62 11.94 6.72 5.72
C LYS A 62 12.16 5.36 6.39
N GLN A 63 11.36 4.36 6.03
CA GLN A 63 11.52 3.01 6.57
C GLN A 63 12.84 2.37 6.11
N ALA A 64 13.20 2.52 4.83
CA ALA A 64 14.47 2.02 4.31
C ALA A 64 15.68 2.68 5.01
N GLN A 65 15.62 4.00 5.23
CA GLN A 65 16.65 4.75 5.96
C GLN A 65 16.80 4.27 7.41
N LYS A 66 15.68 3.93 8.08
CA LYS A 66 15.71 3.41 9.45
C LYS A 66 16.53 2.12 9.56
N ILE A 67 16.38 1.21 8.59
CA ILE A 67 17.15 -0.05 8.54
C ILE A 67 18.63 0.24 8.32
N LEU A 68 18.97 1.12 7.37
CA LEU A 68 20.36 1.53 7.10
C LEU A 68 21.03 2.16 8.33
N PHE A 69 20.34 3.08 8.99
CA PHE A 69 20.85 3.73 10.20
C PHE A 69 21.13 2.71 11.30
N ARG A 70 20.22 1.74 11.48
CA ARG A 70 20.38 0.70 12.49
C ARG A 70 21.54 -0.24 12.16
N HIS A 71 21.69 -0.64 10.90
CA HIS A 71 22.82 -1.43 10.43
C HIS A 71 24.16 -0.72 10.71
N ARG A 72 24.27 0.59 10.40
CA ARG A 72 25.47 1.38 10.70
C ARG A 72 25.80 1.38 12.18
N ARG A 73 24.79 1.58 13.04
CA ARG A 73 24.95 1.57 14.50
C ARG A 73 25.44 0.20 15.01
N ILE A 74 24.91 -0.89 14.46
CA ILE A 74 25.33 -2.25 14.84
C ILE A 74 26.74 -2.53 14.33
N SER A 75 27.07 -2.16 13.10
CA SER A 75 28.41 -2.30 12.53
C SER A 75 29.45 -1.59 13.40
N ALA A 76 29.17 -0.36 13.86
CA ALA A 76 30.06 0.34 14.78
C ALA A 76 30.27 -0.39 16.11
N LYS A 77 29.24 -1.07 16.64
CA LYS A 77 29.39 -1.90 17.85
C LYS A 77 30.20 -3.17 17.58
N LEU A 78 30.00 -3.78 16.41
CA LEU A 78 30.76 -4.94 15.98
C LEU A 78 32.24 -4.57 15.81
N ASP A 79 32.56 -3.46 15.13
CA ASP A 79 33.94 -2.97 14.98
C ASP A 79 34.61 -2.70 16.33
N LYS A 80 33.87 -2.16 17.30
CA LYS A 80 34.37 -2.02 18.67
C LYS A 80 34.68 -3.38 19.30
N ALA A 81 33.78 -4.36 19.17
CA ALA A 81 34.00 -5.71 19.68
C ALA A 81 35.18 -6.43 18.95
N ARG A 82 35.39 -6.16 17.67
CA ARG A 82 36.57 -6.62 16.93
C ARG A 82 37.86 -6.05 17.53
N GLY A 83 37.87 -4.75 17.84
CA GLY A 83 38.98 -4.10 18.54
C GLY A 83 39.23 -4.66 19.95
N ASP A 84 38.19 -5.17 20.61
CA ASP A 84 38.30 -5.89 21.89
C ASP A 84 38.78 -7.35 21.73
N GLY A 85 39.04 -7.82 20.50
CA GLY A 85 39.56 -9.16 20.20
C GLY A 85 38.52 -10.26 19.99
N PHE A 86 37.23 -9.91 19.85
CA PHE A 86 36.18 -10.90 19.60
C PHE A 86 36.07 -11.24 18.10
N ASN A 87 35.79 -12.52 17.80
CA ASN A 87 35.44 -12.94 16.44
C ASN A 87 34.01 -12.51 16.11
N ILE A 88 33.87 -11.59 15.16
CA ILE A 88 32.58 -10.97 14.77
C ILE A 88 32.17 -11.26 13.33
N ASP A 89 32.95 -12.00 12.56
CA ASP A 89 32.76 -12.08 11.10
C ASP A 89 31.41 -12.72 10.73
N GLY A 90 30.97 -13.73 11.49
CA GLY A 90 29.64 -14.32 11.34
C GLY A 90 28.50 -13.36 11.71
N LEU A 91 28.70 -12.46 12.68
CA LEU A 91 27.71 -11.45 13.04
C LEU A 91 27.66 -10.32 12.00
N GLN A 92 28.81 -9.92 11.45
CA GLN A 92 28.91 -8.94 10.38
C GLN A 92 28.25 -9.46 9.09
N ALA A 93 28.47 -10.72 8.74
CA ALA A 93 27.82 -11.35 7.59
C ALA A 93 26.29 -11.37 7.73
N LYS A 94 25.76 -11.69 8.92
CA LYS A 94 24.32 -11.63 9.20
C LYS A 94 23.75 -10.21 9.15
N ALA A 95 24.49 -9.22 9.67
CA ALA A 95 24.10 -7.83 9.57
C ALA A 95 24.04 -7.38 8.09
N ASN A 96 25.01 -7.78 7.28
CA ASN A 96 25.04 -7.47 5.84
C ASN A 96 23.91 -8.18 5.08
N ALA A 97 23.57 -9.43 5.43
CA ALA A 97 22.42 -10.13 4.87
C ALA A 97 21.09 -9.43 5.20
N ALA A 98 20.99 -8.72 6.33
CA ALA A 98 19.79 -7.92 6.62
C ALA A 98 19.63 -6.73 5.67
N LEU A 99 20.71 -6.21 5.06
CA LEU A 99 20.62 -5.13 4.06
C LEU A 99 19.99 -5.61 2.75
N THR A 100 20.24 -6.85 2.34
CA THR A 100 19.62 -7.41 1.13
C THR A 100 18.12 -7.63 1.31
N MET A 101 17.65 -7.71 2.56
CA MET A 101 16.23 -7.79 2.93
C MET A 101 15.56 -6.41 3.11
N ASN A 102 16.20 -5.31 2.71
CA ASN A 102 15.63 -3.96 2.75
C ASN A 102 14.62 -3.72 1.61
N VAL A 103 13.63 -4.61 1.52
CA VAL A 103 12.56 -4.63 0.52
C VAL A 103 11.24 -4.68 1.29
N PRO A 104 10.16 -3.98 0.85
CA PRO A 104 8.93 -3.84 1.65
C PRO A 104 8.40 -5.14 2.26
N ALA A 105 8.42 -6.25 1.51
CA ALA A 105 7.94 -7.56 1.95
C ALA A 105 8.76 -8.18 3.10
N TYR A 106 10.05 -7.83 3.24
CA TYR A 106 10.98 -8.49 4.16
C TYR A 106 11.55 -7.55 5.24
N ARG A 107 11.10 -6.29 5.31
CA ARG A 107 11.62 -5.29 6.27
C ARG A 107 11.51 -5.73 7.72
N GLU A 108 10.40 -6.37 8.11
CA GLU A 108 10.24 -6.86 9.47
C GLU A 108 11.26 -7.95 9.81
N GLN A 109 11.55 -8.82 8.85
CA GLN A 109 12.56 -9.86 9.00
C GLN A 109 13.95 -9.25 9.10
N ALA A 110 14.28 -8.24 8.28
CA ALA A 110 15.53 -7.50 8.37
C ALA A 110 15.72 -6.89 9.78
N ILE A 111 14.66 -6.30 10.35
CA ILE A 111 14.69 -5.72 11.70
C ILE A 111 14.91 -6.82 12.76
N LYS A 112 14.25 -7.97 12.64
CA LYS A 112 14.43 -9.12 13.56
C LYS A 112 15.87 -9.62 13.52
N VAL A 113 16.45 -9.80 12.34
CA VAL A 113 17.86 -10.21 12.19
C VAL A 113 18.81 -9.18 12.81
N LEU A 114 18.59 -7.89 12.55
CA LEU A 114 19.41 -6.83 13.16
C LEU A 114 19.29 -6.80 14.69
N ASN A 115 18.08 -7.02 15.26
CA ASN A 115 17.89 -7.15 16.70
C ASN A 115 18.65 -8.35 17.27
N GLU A 116 18.58 -9.50 16.59
CA GLU A 116 19.27 -10.71 17.01
C GLU A 116 20.79 -10.52 17.02
N VAL A 117 21.34 -9.90 15.97
CA VAL A 117 22.75 -9.53 15.92
C VAL A 117 23.10 -8.58 17.06
N GLU A 118 22.30 -7.55 17.31
CA GLU A 118 22.51 -6.57 18.38
C GLU A 118 22.58 -7.23 19.78
N MET A 119 21.74 -8.23 20.04
CA MET A 119 21.72 -8.99 21.30
C MET A 119 22.92 -9.93 21.45
N ARG A 120 23.47 -10.41 20.33
CA ARG A 120 24.62 -11.33 20.30
C ARG A 120 25.97 -10.62 20.27
N VAL A 121 26.01 -9.29 20.12
CA VAL A 121 27.29 -8.54 20.13
C VAL A 121 27.97 -8.73 21.49
N PRO A 122 29.15 -9.35 21.54
CA PRO A 122 29.88 -9.51 22.79
C PRO A 122 30.33 -8.13 23.30
N ARG A 123 30.29 -7.95 24.62
CA ARG A 123 30.72 -6.73 25.28
C ARG A 123 31.76 -7.07 26.33
N LYS A 124 32.86 -6.33 26.34
CA LYS A 124 33.83 -6.40 27.43
C LYS A 124 33.11 -6.04 28.73
N LYS A 125 33.13 -6.93 29.74
CA LYS A 125 32.59 -6.61 31.06
C LYS A 125 33.35 -5.41 31.59
N THR A 126 32.69 -4.26 31.66
CA THR A 126 33.18 -3.14 32.45
C THR A 126 33.16 -3.61 33.90
N SER A 127 34.34 -4.00 34.40
CA SER A 127 34.56 -4.20 35.83
C SER A 127 34.12 -2.91 36.52
N SER A 128 32.96 -2.97 37.15
CA SER A 128 32.51 -1.97 38.11
C SER A 128 33.46 -2.08 39.29
N ARG A 129 34.58 -1.35 39.26
CA ARG A 129 35.33 -1.04 40.48
C ARG A 129 34.41 -0.20 41.36
N ARG A 130 33.79 -0.85 42.35
CA ARG A 130 33.43 -0.23 43.62
C ARG A 130 34.58 -0.49 44.58
#